data_AF-A0A922WSL8-F1
#
_entry.id   AF-A0A922WSL8-F1
#
_cell.length_a   1.000
_cell.length_b   1.000
_cell.length_c   1.000
_cell.angle_alpha   90.00
_cell.angle_beta   90.00
_cell.angle_gamma   90.00
#
_symmetry.space_group_name_H-M   'P 1'
#
loop_
_entity.id
_entity.type
_entity.pdbx_description
1 polymer ?
#
loop_
_entity_poly.entity_id
_entity_poly.type
_entity_poly.pdbx_seq_one_letter_code
_entity_poly.pdbx_strand_id
1 'polypeptide(L)'
;MELKLSKPKEKWFFLIALPLAVTIEWAFARSLDWTAYPRSEWVALFDLCVFMPCLYWLAFASGLPRKARRIRTAGIVGIGLFAASWIVPEAHQVLIGQLSDLRSAILAVVLMFEGVLLWKVINAAYLKGADAQQLEREFAMPEWIAKLMVLEARFWKAVWTFLRRK
;
A
#
# COMPACT_ATOMS: atom_id res chain seq x y z
N MET A 1 1.07 -12.17 31.00
CA MET A 1 1.57 -10.86 30.52
C MET A 1 0.71 -10.49 29.31
N GLU A 2 -0.38 -9.77 29.56
CA GLU A 2 -1.32 -9.37 28.50
C GLU A 2 -0.61 -8.40 27.56
N LEU A 3 -0.41 -8.82 26.31
CA LEU A 3 -0.01 -7.93 25.23
C LEU A 3 -1.16 -6.95 24.97
N LYS A 4 -1.14 -5.82 25.68
CA LYS A 4 -1.89 -4.62 25.29
C LYS A 4 -1.40 -4.22 23.90
N LEU A 5 -2.02 -4.77 22.87
CA LEU A 5 -1.96 -4.27 21.51
C LEU A 5 -2.60 -2.87 21.52
N SER A 6 -1.80 -1.87 21.86
CA SER A 6 -2.16 -0.48 21.60
C SER A 6 -2.48 -0.38 20.11
N LYS A 7 -3.73 -0.06 19.77
CA LYS A 7 -4.15 0.18 18.38
C LYS A 7 -3.08 1.05 17.72
N PRO A 8 -2.51 0.63 16.57
CA PRO A 8 -1.39 1.36 16.00
C PRO A 8 -1.88 2.76 15.61
N LYS A 9 -1.42 3.78 16.36
CA LYS A 9 -1.65 5.22 16.11
C LYS A 9 -1.24 5.61 14.67
N GLU A 10 -0.48 4.74 14.03
CA GLU A 10 0.00 4.82 12.65
C GLU A 10 -1.07 4.67 11.57
N LYS A 11 -2.23 4.07 11.87
CA LYS A 11 -3.27 3.87 10.84
C LYS A 11 -3.72 5.20 10.22
N TRP A 12 -3.79 6.27 11.01
CA TRP A 12 -4.09 7.61 10.50
C TRP A 12 -3.05 8.08 9.48
N PHE A 13 -1.76 7.75 9.66
CA PHE A 13 -0.72 8.14 8.72
C PHE A 13 -0.97 7.50 7.35
N PHE A 14 -1.22 6.19 7.31
CA PHE A 14 -1.44 5.47 6.05
C PHE A 14 -2.84 5.70 5.44
N LEU A 15 -3.87 5.94 6.25
CA LEU A 15 -5.24 6.11 5.76
C LEU A 15 -5.61 7.56 5.44
N ILE A 16 -4.90 8.53 6.02
CA ILE A 16 -5.25 9.95 5.89
C ILE A 16 -4.03 10.75 5.43
N ALA A 17 -2.93 10.78 6.21
CA ALA A 17 -1.83 11.69 5.92
C ALA A 17 -1.15 11.39 4.57
N LEU A 18 -0.88 10.11 4.29
CA LEU A 18 -0.23 9.68 3.05
C LEU A 18 -1.13 9.87 1.82
N PRO A 19 -2.41 9.43 1.81
CA PRO A 19 -3.33 9.74 0.71
C PRO A 19 -3.58 11.23 0.50
N LEU A 20 -3.61 12.02 1.59
CA LEU A 20 -3.76 13.47 1.50
C LEU A 20 -2.55 14.11 0.82
N ALA A 21 -1.33 13.74 1.22
CA ALA A 21 -0.11 14.24 0.58
C ALA A 21 -0.09 13.89 -0.92
N VAL A 22 -0.42 12.64 -1.27
CA VAL A 22 -0.50 12.22 -2.68
C VAL A 22 -1.56 13.03 -3.45
N THR A 23 -2.73 13.28 -2.84
CA THR A 23 -3.79 14.08 -3.46
C THR A 23 -3.36 15.54 -3.67
N ILE A 24 -2.63 16.13 -2.71
CA ILE A 24 -2.10 17.49 -2.81
C ILE A 24 -1.09 17.58 -3.96
N GLU A 25 -0.13 16.66 -4.02
CA GLU A 25 0.85 16.61 -5.11
C GLU A 25 0.19 16.40 -6.48
N TRP A 26 -0.83 15.54 -6.53
CA TRP A 26 -1.60 15.30 -7.73
C TRP A 26 -2.36 16.55 -8.20
N ALA A 27 -2.98 17.29 -7.28
CA ALA A 27 -3.66 18.54 -7.59
C ALA A 27 -2.66 19.62 -8.04
N PHE A 28 -1.51 19.71 -7.37
CA PHE A 28 -0.43 20.63 -7.73
C PHE A 28 0.08 20.36 -9.15
N ALA A 29 0.39 19.09 -9.47
CA ALA A 29 0.82 18.64 -10.79
C ALA A 29 -0.18 18.98 -11.92
N ARG A 30 -1.49 18.97 -11.63
CA ARG A 30 -2.53 19.35 -12.60
C ARG A 30 -2.63 20.86 -12.83
N SER A 31 -2.24 21.65 -11.85
CA SER A 31 -2.22 23.12 -11.93
C SER A 31 -0.90 23.68 -12.46
N LEU A 32 0.15 22.87 -12.47
CA LEU A 32 1.50 23.28 -12.84
C LEU A 32 1.69 23.26 -14.37
N ASP A 33 2.28 24.33 -14.89
CA ASP A 33 2.84 24.32 -16.24
C ASP A 33 4.23 23.65 -16.22
N TRP A 34 4.25 22.38 -16.65
CA TRP A 34 5.46 21.57 -16.73
C TRP A 34 6.49 22.07 -17.74
N THR A 35 6.06 22.85 -18.73
CA THR A 35 6.97 23.40 -19.74
C THR A 35 7.75 24.59 -19.18
N ALA A 36 7.10 25.43 -18.37
CA ALA A 36 7.73 26.55 -17.69
C ALA A 36 8.60 26.10 -16.50
N TYR A 37 8.23 25.01 -15.81
CA TYR A 37 8.90 24.55 -14.59
C TYR A 37 9.25 23.05 -14.62
N PRO A 38 10.19 22.62 -15.48
CA PRO A 38 10.57 21.21 -15.61
C PRO A 38 11.26 20.64 -14.36
N ARG A 39 11.79 21.49 -13.47
CA ARG A 39 12.44 21.07 -12.22
C ARG A 39 11.45 20.78 -11.08
N SER A 40 10.15 20.96 -11.29
CA SER A 40 9.14 20.66 -10.27
C SER A 40 9.01 19.16 -9.96
N GLU A 41 9.59 18.27 -10.78
CA GLU A 41 9.79 16.86 -10.45
C GLU A 41 10.48 16.68 -9.09
N TRP A 42 11.47 17.53 -8.78
CA TRP A 42 12.21 17.48 -7.51
C TRP A 42 11.33 17.74 -6.30
N VAL A 43 10.30 18.59 -6.45
CA VAL A 43 9.39 18.94 -5.35
C VAL A 43 8.53 17.74 -5.00
N ALA A 44 7.91 17.12 -6.00
CA ALA A 44 7.10 15.91 -5.80
C ALA A 44 7.92 14.74 -5.23
N LEU A 45 9.16 14.55 -5.73
CA LEU A 45 10.06 13.53 -5.20
C LEU A 45 10.50 13.85 -3.77
N PHE A 46 10.82 15.10 -3.46
CA PHE A 46 11.19 15.48 -2.10
C PHE A 46 10.03 15.27 -1.13
N ASP A 47 8.83 15.72 -1.47
CA ASP A 47 7.68 15.64 -0.57
C ASP A 47 7.27 14.17 -0.33
N LEU A 48 7.21 13.36 -1.39
CA LEU A 48 6.77 11.97 -1.29
C LEU A 48 7.86 10.98 -0.86
N CYS A 49 9.11 11.17 -1.28
CA CYS A 49 10.20 10.22 -1.05
C CYS A 49 11.17 10.64 0.07
N VAL A 50 11.11 11.88 0.56
CA VAL A 50 11.97 12.36 1.65
C VAL A 50 11.12 12.87 2.81
N PHE A 51 10.29 13.90 2.59
CA PHE A 51 9.53 14.56 3.65
C PHE A 51 8.58 13.59 4.35
N MET A 52 7.73 12.88 3.61
CA MET A 52 6.77 11.93 4.19
C MET A 52 7.45 10.76 4.94
N PRO A 53 8.48 10.10 4.38
CA PRO A 53 9.30 9.12 5.10
C PRO A 53 9.95 9.65 6.38
N CYS A 54 10.50 10.87 6.34
CA CYS A 54 11.09 11.54 7.51
C CYS A 54 10.04 11.84 8.58
N LEU A 55 8.87 12.35 8.16
CA LEU A 55 7.76 12.64 9.06
C LEU A 55 7.27 11.36 9.75
N TYR A 56 7.12 10.27 8.99
CA TYR A 56 6.79 8.96 9.57
C TYR A 56 7.87 8.48 10.55
N TRP A 57 9.15 8.58 10.17
CA TRP A 57 10.26 8.12 11.00
C TRP A 57 10.31 8.86 12.34
N LEU A 58 10.09 10.18 12.33
CA LEU A 58 10.07 11.03 13.52
C LEU A 58 8.81 10.82 14.36
N ALA A 59 7.63 10.80 13.73
CA ALA A 59 6.34 10.65 14.42
C ALA A 59 6.22 9.31 15.17
N PHE A 60 6.85 8.25 14.64
CA PHE A 60 6.81 6.90 15.23
C PHE A 60 8.17 6.44 15.76
N ALA A 61 9.07 7.37 16.06
CA ALA A 61 10.41 7.08 16.56
C ALA A 61 10.41 6.34 17.91
N SER A 62 9.46 6.67 18.80
CA SER A 62 9.38 6.18 20.18
C SER A 62 8.51 4.92 20.35
N GLY A 63 7.61 4.65 19.40
CA GLY A 63 6.59 3.59 19.52
C GLY A 63 6.92 2.28 18.80
N LEU A 64 7.90 2.26 17.91
CA LEU A 64 8.18 1.10 17.04
C LEU A 64 9.59 0.54 17.20
N PRO A 65 9.75 -0.79 17.11
CA PRO A 65 11.07 -1.40 17.01
C PRO A 65 11.79 -0.94 15.73
N ARG A 66 13.10 -0.69 15.84
CA ARG A 66 13.93 -0.13 14.76
C ARG A 66 13.81 -0.89 13.43
N LYS A 67 13.70 -2.22 13.47
CA LYS A 67 13.53 -3.06 12.26
C LYS A 67 12.20 -2.78 11.55
N ALA A 68 11.09 -2.77 12.28
CA ALA A 68 9.77 -2.51 11.72
C ALA A 68 9.70 -1.09 11.13
N ARG A 69 10.30 -0.11 11.82
CA ARG A 69 10.35 1.27 11.34
C ARG A 69 11.10 1.40 10.02
N ARG A 70 12.28 0.76 9.87
CA ARG A 70 13.04 0.75 8.61
C ARG A 70 12.25 0.17 7.45
N ILE A 71 11.63 -0.99 7.65
CA ILE A 71 10.85 -1.67 6.60
C ILE A 71 9.65 -0.79 6.19
N ARG A 72 8.93 -0.21 7.16
CA ARG A 72 7.76 0.64 6.87
C ARG A 72 8.15 1.94 6.19
N THR A 73 9.23 2.60 6.62
CA THR A 73 9.76 3.80 5.95
C THR A 73 10.23 3.49 4.53
N ALA A 74 10.89 2.35 4.30
CA ALA A 74 11.25 1.91 2.96
C ALA A 74 10.00 1.67 2.08
N GLY A 75 8.94 1.10 2.66
CA GLY A 75 7.64 0.97 1.99
C GLY A 75 7.03 2.33 1.62
N ILE A 76 7.09 3.32 2.50
CA ILE A 76 6.59 4.69 2.22
C ILE A 76 7.38 5.34 1.10
N VAL A 77 8.71 5.21 1.10
CA VAL A 77 9.56 5.69 -0.02
C VAL A 77 9.14 5.02 -1.33
N GLY A 78 8.90 3.70 -1.31
CA GLY A 78 8.46 2.97 -2.51
C GLY A 78 7.10 3.41 -3.03
N ILE A 79 6.12 3.62 -2.13
CA ILE A 79 4.81 4.19 -2.48
C ILE A 79 4.97 5.60 -3.04
N GLY A 80 5.82 6.42 -2.42
CA GLY A 80 6.10 7.78 -2.85
C GLY A 80 6.71 7.83 -4.25
N LEU A 81 7.67 6.96 -4.54
CA LEU A 81 8.30 6.85 -5.86
C LEU A 81 7.30 6.40 -6.92
N PHE A 82 6.44 5.43 -6.59
CA PHE A 82 5.39 4.98 -7.49
C PHE A 82 4.38 6.11 -7.77
N ALA A 83 3.88 6.78 -6.72
CA ALA A 83 2.94 7.89 -6.85
C ALA A 83 3.54 9.06 -7.64
N ALA A 84 4.78 9.45 -7.37
CA ALA A 84 5.48 10.50 -8.11
C ALA A 84 5.56 10.16 -9.61
N SER A 85 5.81 8.89 -9.96
CA SER A 85 5.85 8.46 -11.36
C SER A 85 4.50 8.48 -12.08
N TRP A 86 3.40 8.48 -11.34
CA TRP A 86 2.05 8.62 -11.90
C TRP A 86 1.61 10.09 -11.98
N ILE A 87 2.14 10.93 -11.10
CA ILE A 87 1.83 12.36 -11.00
C ILE A 87 2.63 13.18 -12.03
N VAL A 88 3.92 12.88 -12.20
CA VAL A 88 4.81 13.59 -13.12
C VAL A 88 4.61 13.04 -14.55
N PRO A 89 4.35 13.88 -15.56
CA PRO A 89 4.23 13.41 -16.95
C PRO A 89 5.54 12.80 -17.47
N GLU A 90 5.46 11.71 -18.25
CA GLU A 90 6.63 10.95 -18.72
C GLU A 90 7.68 11.82 -19.43
N ALA A 91 7.25 12.82 -20.21
CA ALA A 91 8.14 13.75 -20.92
C ALA A 91 9.05 14.59 -20.00
N HIS A 92 8.71 14.69 -18.71
CA HIS A 92 9.41 15.47 -17.70
C HIS A 92 10.01 14.60 -16.57
N GLN A 93 10.01 13.28 -16.72
CA GLN A 93 10.59 12.34 -15.75
C GLN A 93 12.10 12.17 -15.98
N VAL A 94 12.92 13.06 -15.43
CA VAL A 94 14.39 12.98 -15.58
C VAL A 94 14.98 12.04 -14.53
N LEU A 95 14.60 12.21 -13.26
CA LEU A 95 15.13 11.41 -12.15
C LEU A 95 14.36 10.10 -11.98
N ILE A 96 13.04 10.17 -12.13
CA ILE A 96 12.18 8.99 -12.10
C ILE A 96 12.60 8.01 -13.20
N GLY A 97 12.99 8.52 -14.37
CA GLY A 97 13.56 7.72 -15.46
C GLY A 97 14.84 6.99 -15.06
N GLN A 98 15.76 7.64 -14.32
CA GLN A 98 16.98 6.99 -13.83
C GLN A 98 16.71 5.95 -12.74
N LEU A 99 15.61 6.09 -12.00
CA LEU A 99 15.17 5.16 -10.96
C LEU A 99 14.23 4.07 -11.50
N SER A 100 14.14 3.89 -12.83
CA SER A 100 13.23 2.93 -13.47
C SER A 100 13.41 1.49 -12.95
N ASP A 101 14.66 1.07 -12.74
CA ASP A 101 14.99 -0.27 -12.29
C ASP A 101 14.58 -0.48 -10.83
N LEU A 102 14.83 0.53 -9.99
CA LEU A 102 14.40 0.54 -8.60
C LEU A 102 12.87 0.50 -8.49
N ARG A 103 12.18 1.29 -9.31
CA ARG A 103 10.71 1.29 -9.40
C ARG A 103 10.18 -0.08 -9.78
N SER A 104 10.80 -0.72 -10.77
CA SER A 104 10.39 -2.05 -11.26
C SER A 104 10.61 -3.12 -10.18
N ALA A 105 11.73 -3.05 -9.46
CA ALA A 105 12.01 -3.93 -8.33
C ALA A 105 10.99 -3.75 -7.18
N ILE A 106 10.64 -2.49 -6.84
CA ILE A 106 9.64 -2.20 -5.82
C ILE A 106 8.27 -2.74 -6.23
N LEU A 107 7.87 -2.53 -7.49
CA LEU A 107 6.61 -3.04 -8.02
C LEU A 107 6.56 -4.58 -7.96
N ALA A 108 7.65 -5.25 -8.33
CA ALA A 108 7.75 -6.71 -8.23
C ALA A 108 7.58 -7.20 -6.78
N VAL A 109 8.18 -6.50 -5.81
CA VAL A 109 8.04 -6.82 -4.38
C VAL A 109 6.60 -6.61 -3.91
N VAL A 110 5.95 -5.52 -4.32
CA VAL A 110 4.53 -5.27 -3.99
C VAL A 110 3.64 -6.37 -4.57
N LEU A 111 3.82 -6.72 -5.84
CA LEU A 111 3.05 -7.79 -6.51
C LEU A 111 3.27 -9.15 -5.86
N MET A 112 4.51 -9.48 -5.46
CA MET A 112 4.78 -10.70 -4.70
C MET A 112 4.07 -10.69 -3.35
N PHE A 113 4.09 -9.56 -2.64
CA PHE A 113 3.42 -9.44 -1.35
C PHE A 113 1.90 -9.60 -1.49
N GLU A 114 1.29 -8.92 -2.47
CA GLU A 114 -0.13 -9.06 -2.80
C GLU A 114 -0.46 -10.50 -3.20
N GLY A 115 0.36 -11.15 -4.02
CA GLY A 115 0.17 -12.54 -4.43
C GLY A 115 0.21 -13.52 -3.25
N VAL A 116 1.14 -13.34 -2.31
CA VAL A 116 1.20 -14.15 -1.08
C VAL A 116 -0.02 -13.91 -0.20
N LEU A 117 -0.47 -12.66 -0.08
CA LEU A 117 -1.65 -12.30 0.69
C LEU A 117 -2.91 -12.92 0.09
N LEU A 118 -3.08 -12.79 -1.22
CA LEU A 118 -4.17 -13.37 -1.99
C LEU A 118 -4.17 -14.90 -1.87
N TRP A 119 -3.01 -15.55 -2.01
CA TRP A 119 -2.89 -16.99 -1.81
C TRP A 119 -3.30 -17.43 -0.41
N LYS A 120 -2.84 -16.71 0.63
CA LYS A 120 -3.21 -17.00 2.02
C LYS A 120 -4.71 -16.84 2.26
N VAL A 121 -5.32 -15.81 1.69
CA VAL A 121 -6.76 -15.60 1.82
C VAL A 121 -7.53 -16.68 1.06
N ILE A 122 -7.14 -17.04 -0.16
CA ILE A 122 -7.75 -18.16 -0.90
C ILE A 122 -7.65 -19.45 -0.08
N ASN A 123 -6.47 -19.76 0.47
CA ASN A 123 -6.28 -20.94 1.29
C ASN A 123 -7.16 -20.92 2.56
N ALA A 124 -7.24 -19.78 3.24
CA ALA A 124 -8.08 -19.64 4.44
C ALA A 124 -9.58 -19.75 4.12
N ALA A 125 -10.06 -19.01 3.11
CA ALA A 125 -11.48 -18.93 2.77
C ALA A 125 -11.98 -20.19 2.04
N TYR A 126 -11.22 -20.73 1.08
CA TYR A 126 -11.66 -21.88 0.27
C TYR A 126 -11.28 -23.23 0.85
N LEU A 127 -10.01 -23.41 1.25
CA LEU A 127 -9.48 -24.71 1.65
C LEU A 127 -9.78 -25.03 3.13
N LYS A 128 -9.66 -24.02 4.01
CA LYS A 128 -9.92 -24.20 5.46
C LYS A 128 -11.33 -23.83 5.90
N GLY A 129 -12.11 -23.15 5.05
CA GLY A 129 -13.47 -22.73 5.38
C GLY A 129 -13.54 -21.75 6.55
N ALA A 130 -12.53 -20.88 6.69
CA ALA A 130 -12.42 -19.93 7.78
C ALA A 130 -13.58 -18.91 7.77
N ASP A 131 -14.04 -18.54 8.95
CA ASP A 131 -15.12 -17.57 9.14
C ASP A 131 -14.60 -16.12 9.06
N ALA A 132 -15.49 -15.15 8.80
CA ALA A 132 -15.11 -13.75 8.58
C ALA A 132 -14.35 -13.14 9.78
N GLN A 133 -14.71 -13.54 11.01
CA GLN A 133 -14.00 -13.13 12.22
C GLN A 133 -12.59 -13.73 12.34
N GLN A 134 -12.34 -14.90 11.76
CA GLN A 134 -11.00 -15.50 11.74
C GLN A 134 -10.10 -14.76 10.75
N LEU A 135 -10.64 -14.40 9.58
CA LEU A 135 -9.94 -13.59 8.59
C LEU A 135 -9.61 -12.18 9.11
N GLU A 136 -10.53 -11.54 9.83
CA GLU A 136 -10.29 -10.24 10.48
C GLU A 136 -9.12 -10.31 11.47
N ARG A 137 -9.08 -11.34 12.31
CA ARG A 137 -8.03 -11.50 13.34
C ARG A 137 -6.67 -11.85 12.75
N GLU A 138 -6.65 -12.71 11.73
CA GLU A 138 -5.41 -13.25 11.17
C GLU A 138 -4.74 -12.27 10.20
N PHE A 139 -5.53 -11.50 9.44
CA PHE A 139 -5.03 -10.58 8.41
C PHE A 139 -5.21 -9.10 8.77
N ALA A 140 -5.77 -8.79 9.95
CA ALA A 140 -6.05 -7.43 10.42
C ALA A 140 -6.86 -6.60 9.39
N MET A 141 -7.69 -7.28 8.58
CA MET A 141 -8.50 -6.67 7.53
C MET A 141 -9.82 -6.11 8.09
N PRO A 142 -10.38 -5.04 7.50
CA PRO A 142 -11.71 -4.56 7.88
C PRO A 142 -12.80 -5.64 7.74
N GLU A 143 -13.73 -5.69 8.69
CA GLU A 143 -14.79 -6.71 8.76
C GLU A 143 -15.63 -6.82 7.48
N TRP A 144 -15.90 -5.70 6.80
CA TRP A 144 -16.66 -5.68 5.56
C TRP A 144 -15.90 -6.35 4.39
N ILE A 145 -14.57 -6.22 4.35
CA ILE A 145 -13.72 -6.91 3.37
C ILE A 145 -13.73 -8.41 3.65
N ALA A 146 -13.58 -8.80 4.93
CA ALA A 146 -13.63 -10.22 5.31
C ALA A 146 -14.96 -10.88 4.92
N LYS A 147 -16.08 -10.19 5.14
CA LYS A 147 -17.42 -10.67 4.74
C LYS A 147 -17.56 -10.84 3.23
N LEU A 148 -17.09 -9.87 2.44
CA LEU A 148 -17.09 -9.96 0.98
C LEU A 148 -16.26 -11.14 0.49
N MET A 149 -15.08 -11.37 1.07
CA MET A 149 -14.21 -12.49 0.67
C MET A 149 -14.82 -13.86 1.01
N VAL A 150 -15.49 -14.01 2.16
CA VAL A 150 -16.23 -15.24 2.48
C VAL A 150 -17.41 -15.44 1.54
N LEU A 151 -18.11 -14.37 1.17
CA LEU A 151 -19.22 -14.42 0.19
C LEU A 151 -18.74 -14.86 -1.19
N GLU A 152 -17.67 -14.25 -1.71
CA GLU A 152 -17.04 -14.67 -2.96
C GLU A 152 -16.61 -16.12 -2.89
N ALA A 153 -15.99 -16.54 -1.78
CA ALA A 153 -15.56 -17.92 -1.60
C ALA A 153 -16.72 -18.91 -1.67
N ARG A 154 -17.85 -18.61 -1.01
CA ARG A 154 -19.06 -19.45 -1.06
C ARG A 154 -19.69 -19.46 -2.45
N PHE A 155 -19.73 -18.31 -3.12
CA PHE A 155 -20.26 -18.20 -4.48
C PHE A 155 -19.49 -19.12 -5.44
N TRP A 156 -18.18 -19.02 -5.47
CA TRP A 156 -17.34 -19.84 -6.34
C TRP A 156 -17.37 -21.33 -5.96
N LYS A 157 -17.43 -21.67 -4.67
CA LYS A 157 -17.60 -23.07 -4.23
C LYS A 157 -18.93 -23.65 -4.72
N ALA A 158 -20.01 -22.86 -4.67
CA ALA A 158 -21.30 -23.24 -5.22
C ALA A 158 -21.25 -23.41 -6.75
N VAL A 159 -20.62 -22.48 -7.46
CA VAL A 159 -20.41 -22.55 -8.91
C VAL A 159 -19.62 -23.80 -9.30
N TRP A 160 -18.51 -24.10 -8.61
CA TRP A 160 -17.72 -25.30 -8.85
C TRP A 160 -18.48 -26.59 -8.56
N THR A 161 -19.28 -26.62 -7.49
CA THR A 161 -20.11 -27.78 -7.16
C THR A 161 -21.21 -28.00 -8.21
N PHE A 162 -21.76 -26.91 -8.75
CA PHE A 162 -22.73 -26.96 -9.84
C PHE A 162 -22.11 -27.45 -11.15
N LEU A 163 -20.90 -26.96 -11.48
CA LEU A 163 -20.14 -27.40 -12.66
C LEU A 163 -19.69 -28.86 -12.57
N ARG A 164 -19.32 -29.37 -11.37
CA ARG A 164 -18.95 -30.78 -11.15
C ARG A 164 -20.14 -31.75 -11.13
N ARG A 165 -21.37 -31.24 -10.97
CA ARG A 165 -22.61 -32.05 -10.97
C ARG A 165 -23.22 -32.21 -12.37
N LYS A 166 -22.65 -31.55 -13.38
CA LYS A 166 -22.86 -31.85 -14.80
C LYS A 166 -21.71 -32.71 -15.32
#